data_AF-A0A516GRP8-F1
#
_entry.id   AF-A0A516GRP8-F1
#
_cell.length_a   1.000
_cell.length_b   1.000
_cell.length_c   1.000
_cell.angle_alpha   90.00
_cell.angle_beta   90.00
_cell.angle_gamma   90.00
#
_symmetry.space_group_name_H-M   'P 1'
#
loop_
_entity.id
_entity.type
_entity.pdbx_description
1 polymer ?
#
loop_
_entity_poly.entity_id
_entity_poly.type
_entity_poly.pdbx_seq_one_letter_code
_entity_poly.pdbx_strand_id
1 'polypeptide(L)'
;MQTFFRNITALFMAFVVLLSTLSFSVDMHYCGDTLVDVAVNTDAATCGMEVMVETPLKTSITTSGCCTDQKVVVSGQDELNLGVNALSLDHQIFVTTFVYVYQNLIFETLPKAHIPFQEYSPPTLVSDYQVCYETFLI
;
A
#
# COMPACT_ATOMS: atom_id res chain seq x y z
N MET A 1 0.31 -10.88 23.01
CA MET A 1 0.88 -9.80 22.16
C MET A 1 2.24 -10.16 21.58
N GLN A 2 3.24 -10.63 22.35
CA GLN A 2 4.60 -10.84 21.84
C GLN A 2 4.73 -11.81 20.65
N THR A 3 3.94 -12.89 20.63
CA THR A 3 3.94 -13.87 19.51
C THR A 3 3.36 -13.30 18.22
N PHE A 4 2.39 -12.40 18.31
CA PHE A 4 1.75 -11.75 17.16
C PHE A 4 2.71 -10.79 16.47
N PHE A 5 3.37 -9.90 17.24
CA PHE A 5 4.39 -9.00 16.69
C PHE A 5 5.55 -9.77 16.08
N ARG A 6 6.03 -10.84 16.73
CA ARG A 6 7.10 -11.69 16.18
C ARG A 6 6.74 -12.28 14.82
N ASN A 7 5.53 -12.80 14.66
CA ASN A 7 5.10 -13.40 13.40
C ASN A 7 4.96 -12.36 12.29
N ILE A 8 4.45 -11.16 12.61
CA ILE A 8 4.35 -10.05 11.65
C ILE A 8 5.74 -9.58 11.22
N THR A 9 6.66 -9.40 12.17
CA THR A 9 8.03 -8.99 11.87
C THR A 9 8.75 -10.04 11.04
N ALA A 10 8.56 -11.33 11.34
CA ALA A 10 9.14 -12.42 10.56
C ALA A 10 8.60 -12.46 9.13
N LEU A 11 7.28 -12.30 8.95
CA LEU A 11 6.66 -12.23 7.63
C LEU A 11 7.16 -11.02 6.83
N PHE A 12 7.22 -9.85 7.47
CA PHE A 12 7.71 -8.62 6.85
C PHE A 12 9.17 -8.75 6.42
N MET A 13 10.02 -9.29 7.28
CA MET A 13 11.43 -9.54 6.94
C MET A 13 11.57 -10.53 5.78
N ALA A 14 10.73 -11.57 5.72
CA ALA A 14 10.73 -12.50 4.59
C ALA A 14 10.36 -11.80 3.28
N PHE A 15 9.36 -10.92 3.27
CA PHE A 15 9.01 -10.12 2.08
C PHE A 15 10.11 -9.15 1.68
N VAL A 16 10.74 -8.47 2.64
CA VAL A 16 11.86 -7.55 2.36
C VAL A 16 13.02 -8.29 1.71
N VAL A 17 13.41 -9.44 2.26
CA VAL A 17 14.48 -10.27 1.67
C VAL A 17 14.09 -10.75 0.29
N LEU A 18 12.89 -11.29 0.12
CA LEU A 18 12.39 -11.79 -1.17
C LEU A 18 12.39 -10.70 -2.25
N LEU A 19 11.85 -9.52 -1.96
CA LEU A 19 11.82 -8.40 -2.92
C LEU A 19 13.21 -7.83 -3.21
N SER A 20 14.16 -7.93 -2.26
CA SER A 20 15.52 -7.42 -2.45
C SER A 20 16.40 -8.35 -3.28
N THR A 21 16.16 -9.67 -3.23
CA THR A 21 16.94 -10.68 -3.97
C THR A 21 16.34 -11.04 -5.32
N LEU A 22 15.05 -10.76 -5.55
CA LEU A 22 14.41 -10.99 -6.83
C LEU A 22 14.98 -10.02 -7.90
N SER A 23 15.49 -10.60 -8.98
CA SER A 23 15.86 -9.88 -10.19
C SER A 23 14.67 -9.89 -11.16
N PHE A 24 14.34 -8.74 -11.74
CA PHE A 24 13.28 -8.65 -12.75
C PHE A 24 13.67 -7.69 -13.87
N SER A 25 13.18 -7.97 -15.07
CA SER A 25 13.34 -7.08 -16.22
C SER A 25 12.02 -6.40 -16.54
N VAL A 26 12.05 -5.09 -16.73
CA VAL A 26 10.91 -4.31 -17.21
C VAL A 26 11.15 -4.02 -18.69
N ASP A 27 10.24 -4.49 -19.53
CA ASP A 27 10.23 -4.22 -20.95
C ASP A 27 9.21 -3.11 -21.23
N MET A 28 9.62 -2.07 -21.96
CA MET A 28 8.80 -0.90 -22.26
C MET A 28 8.75 -0.67 -23.77
N HIS A 29 7.53 -0.64 -24.33
CA HIS A 29 7.31 -0.33 -25.75
C HIS A 29 6.91 1.13 -25.91
N TYR A 30 7.73 1.91 -26.64
CA TYR A 30 7.43 3.29 -27.01
C TYR A 30 7.06 3.38 -28.49
N CYS A 31 6.03 4.17 -28.81
CA CYS A 31 5.71 4.58 -30.17
C CYS A 31 5.89 6.10 -30.27
N GLY A 32 6.99 6.53 -30.90
CA GLY A 32 7.45 7.91 -30.85
C GLY A 32 7.83 8.32 -29.43
N ASP A 33 7.20 9.37 -28.91
CA ASP A 33 7.41 9.87 -27.55
C ASP A 33 6.42 9.29 -26.52
N THR A 34 5.57 8.33 -26.93
CA THR A 34 4.50 7.79 -26.08
C THR A 34 4.78 6.37 -25.64
N LEU A 35 4.68 6.10 -24.34
CA LEU A 35 4.78 4.76 -23.75
C LEU A 35 3.44 4.04 -23.93
N VAL A 36 3.46 2.91 -24.63
CA VAL A 36 2.25 2.18 -25.04
C VAL A 36 2.03 0.96 -24.17
N ASP A 37 3.10 0.24 -23.82
CA ASP A 37 3.01 -0.93 -22.97
C ASP A 37 4.23 -1.12 -22.08
N VAL A 38 4.01 -1.75 -20.93
CA VAL A 38 5.05 -2.11 -19.96
C VAL A 38 4.78 -3.51 -19.44
N ALA A 39 5.75 -4.40 -19.64
CA ALA A 39 5.69 -5.77 -19.18
C ALA A 39 6.82 -6.07 -18.19
N VAL A 40 6.52 -6.90 -17.19
CA VAL A 40 7.49 -7.33 -16.16
C VAL A 40 7.78 -8.81 -16.39
N ASN A 41 9.06 -9.16 -16.56
CA ASN A 41 9.57 -10.51 -16.87
C ASN A 41 8.95 -11.17 -18.12
N THR A 42 8.28 -10.37 -18.94
CA THR A 42 7.63 -10.75 -20.20
C THR A 42 7.89 -9.62 -21.18
N ASP A 43 7.81 -9.91 -22.47
CA ASP A 43 8.02 -8.90 -23.50
C ASP A 43 6.79 -7.99 -23.61
N ALA A 44 7.02 -6.68 -23.81
CA ALA A 44 5.93 -5.71 -23.96
C ALA A 44 5.17 -5.97 -25.26
N ALA A 45 3.85 -5.80 -25.22
CA ALA A 45 3.01 -5.90 -26.38
C ALA A 45 3.34 -4.77 -27.37
N THR A 46 3.68 -5.16 -28.58
CA THR A 46 4.00 -4.25 -29.68
C THR A 46 2.72 -3.61 -30.23
N CYS A 47 2.87 -2.50 -30.97
CA CYS A 47 1.76 -1.76 -31.60
C CYS A 47 1.05 -2.54 -32.76
N GLY A 48 1.28 -3.86 -32.90
CA GLY A 48 0.62 -4.71 -33.90
C GLY A 48 0.94 -4.38 -35.37
N MET A 49 1.86 -3.45 -35.60
CA MET A 49 2.20 -2.93 -36.93
C MET A 49 3.17 -3.87 -37.70
N GLU A 50 3.81 -4.80 -36.99
CA GLU A 50 4.66 -5.86 -37.56
C GLU A 50 3.91 -6.88 -38.42
N VAL A 51 2.62 -7.13 -38.17
CA VAL A 51 1.82 -8.11 -38.93
C VAL A 51 1.37 -7.56 -40.30
N MET A 52 1.47 -6.25 -40.55
CA MET A 52 1.04 -5.63 -41.81
C MET A 52 2.11 -5.68 -42.92
N VAL A 53 3.35 -6.09 -42.61
CA VAL A 53 4.47 -6.06 -43.57
C VAL A 53 4.40 -7.17 -44.63
N GLU A 54 3.56 -8.20 -44.45
CA GLU A 54 3.52 -9.35 -45.36
C GLU A 54 2.67 -9.18 -46.64
N THR A 55 2.00 -8.04 -46.85
CA THR A 55 1.26 -7.80 -48.11
C THR A 55 2.09 -6.97 -49.09
N PRO A 56 2.41 -7.48 -50.31
CA PRO A 56 3.29 -6.80 -51.24
C PRO A 56 2.49 -5.75 -52.02
N LEU A 57 2.21 -4.60 -51.40
CA LEU A 57 1.70 -3.45 -52.14
C LEU A 57 2.84 -2.50 -52.48
N LYS A 58 3.07 -2.37 -53.78
CA LYS A 58 4.05 -1.50 -54.45
C LYS A 58 3.89 -0.03 -54.04
N THR A 59 4.50 0.38 -52.94
CA THR A 59 4.97 1.74 -52.65
C THR A 59 5.73 1.66 -51.33
N SER A 60 7.00 1.30 -51.40
CA SER A 60 7.90 1.26 -50.24
C SER A 60 8.24 2.69 -49.81
N ILE A 61 7.33 3.31 -49.06
CA ILE A 61 7.71 4.39 -48.16
C ILE A 61 8.44 3.69 -47.02
N THR A 62 9.77 3.72 -47.03
CA THR A 62 10.56 3.42 -45.85
C THR A 62 10.27 4.49 -44.82
N THR A 63 9.18 4.34 -44.08
CA THR A 63 8.93 5.13 -42.87
C THR A 63 9.99 4.70 -41.86
N SER A 64 10.90 5.61 -41.54
CA SER A 64 11.80 5.48 -40.39
C SER A 64 11.00 4.96 -39.19
N GLY A 65 11.43 3.85 -38.59
CA GLY A 65 10.71 3.16 -37.51
C GLY A 65 10.41 4.11 -36.36
N CYS A 66 9.11 4.30 -36.08
CA CYS A 66 8.62 5.17 -35.01
C CYS A 66 8.69 4.48 -33.63
N CYS A 67 8.67 3.15 -33.61
CA CYS A 67 8.65 2.39 -32.36
C CYS A 67 10.06 2.12 -31.83
N THR A 68 10.23 2.27 -30.52
CA THR A 68 11.47 2.00 -29.81
C THR A 68 11.17 1.15 -28.58
N ASP A 69 11.84 0.01 -28.46
CA ASP A 69 11.76 -0.86 -27.30
C ASP A 69 12.89 -0.52 -26.33
N GLN A 70 12.55 -0.37 -25.05
CA GLN A 70 13.51 -0.14 -23.98
C GLN A 70 13.35 -1.22 -22.91
N LYS A 71 14.43 -1.97 -22.67
CA LYS A 71 14.48 -2.98 -21.61
C LYS A 71 15.35 -2.50 -20.46
N VAL A 72 14.77 -2.42 -19.27
CA VAL A 72 15.47 -2.08 -18.03
C VAL A 72 15.57 -3.34 -17.19
N VAL A 73 16.79 -3.81 -16.93
CA VAL A 73 17.03 -4.95 -16.05
C VAL A 73 17.34 -4.44 -14.65
N VAL A 74 16.51 -4.81 -13.68
CA VAL A 74 16.75 -4.56 -12.26
C VAL A 74 17.32 -5.84 -11.67
N SER A 75 18.63 -5.83 -11.46
CA SER A 75 19.32 -6.93 -10.78
C SER A 75 19.03 -6.88 -9.28
N GLY A 76 18.54 -7.98 -8.73
CA GLY A 76 18.40 -8.19 -7.29
C GLY A 76 19.77 -8.28 -6.62
N GLN A 77 19.80 -8.07 -5.30
CA GLN A 77 21.02 -8.13 -4.51
C GLN A 77 21.39 -9.59 -4.21
N ASP A 78 22.55 -10.06 -4.70
CA ASP A 78 23.10 -11.38 -4.37
C ASP A 78 23.75 -11.39 -2.97
N GLU A 79 24.46 -10.32 -2.61
CA GLU A 79 25.01 -10.10 -1.27
C GLU A 79 24.34 -8.89 -0.62
N LEU A 80 23.75 -9.11 0.56
CA LEU A 80 23.22 -8.05 1.39
C LEU A 80 24.37 -7.15 1.84
N ASN A 81 24.52 -6.00 1.20
CA ASN A 81 25.42 -4.96 1.66
C ASN A 81 24.91 -4.45 3.01
N LEU A 82 25.48 -4.98 4.10
CA LEU A 82 25.25 -4.53 5.48
C LEU A 82 25.76 -3.11 5.75
N GLY A 83 26.08 -2.35 4.70
CA GLY A 83 26.15 -0.89 4.73
C GLY A 83 24.75 -0.33 4.94
N VAL A 84 24.13 -0.65 6.07
CA VAL A 84 23.11 0.21 6.66
C VAL A 84 23.85 1.50 6.93
N ASN A 85 23.86 2.42 5.95
CA ASN A 85 24.35 3.76 6.16
C ASN A 85 23.59 4.23 7.39
N ALA A 86 24.32 4.38 8.50
CA ALA A 86 23.76 4.61 9.81
C ALA A 86 22.70 5.70 9.65
N LEU A 87 21.44 5.34 9.90
CA LEU A 87 20.30 6.24 9.73
C LEU A 87 20.72 7.57 10.36
N SER A 88 20.84 8.65 9.57
CA SER A 88 21.42 9.88 10.11
C SER A 88 20.57 10.35 11.29
N LEU A 89 21.18 11.09 12.22
CA LEU A 89 20.47 11.56 13.42
C LEU A 89 19.13 12.24 13.06
N ASP A 90 19.10 13.00 11.96
CA ASP A 90 17.89 13.66 11.48
C ASP A 90 16.78 12.67 11.11
N HIS A 91 17.11 11.56 10.44
CA HIS A 91 16.15 10.51 10.11
C HIS A 91 15.64 9.82 11.36
N GLN A 92 16.50 9.57 12.35
CA GLN A 92 16.08 8.97 13.63
C GLN A 92 15.15 9.92 14.40
N ILE A 93 15.47 11.20 14.46
CA ILE A 93 14.64 12.24 15.10
C ILE A 93 13.29 12.36 14.38
N PHE A 94 13.28 12.34 13.04
CA PHE A 94 12.04 12.38 12.27
C PHE A 94 11.16 11.17 12.57
N VAL A 95 11.69 9.95 12.48
CA VAL A 95 10.91 8.72 12.71
C VAL A 95 10.37 8.67 14.15
N THR A 96 11.21 9.00 15.13
CA THR A 96 10.80 9.00 16.55
C THR A 96 9.72 10.05 16.83
N THR A 97 9.87 11.27 16.30
CA THR A 97 8.88 12.34 16.44
C THR A 97 7.58 11.98 15.74
N PHE A 98 7.67 11.42 14.52
CA PHE A 98 6.50 10.98 13.76
C PHE A 98 5.71 9.91 14.51
N VAL A 99 6.38 8.87 15.00
CA VAL A 99 5.73 7.80 15.79
C VAL A 99 5.12 8.37 17.07
N TYR A 100 5.83 9.26 17.77
CA TYR A 100 5.33 9.90 18.98
C TYR A 100 4.07 10.74 18.72
N VAL A 101 4.07 11.59 17.69
CA VAL A 101 2.91 12.41 17.32
C VAL A 101 1.75 11.53 16.89
N TYR A 102 1.99 10.54 16.03
CA TYR A 102 0.95 9.64 15.53
C TYR A 102 0.29 8.84 16.67
N GLN A 103 1.09 8.33 17.61
CA GLN A 103 0.57 7.67 18.81
C GLN A 103 -0.26 8.63 19.67
N ASN A 104 0.20 9.85 19.92
CA ASN A 104 -0.58 10.78 20.74
C ASN A 104 -1.83 11.31 20.03
N LEU A 105 -1.82 11.44 18.70
CA LEU A 105 -2.96 11.93 17.92
C LEU A 105 -4.06 10.85 17.79
N ILE A 106 -3.69 9.59 17.62
CA ILE A 106 -4.67 8.48 17.50
C ILE A 106 -5.20 8.04 18.85
N PHE A 107 -4.37 8.10 19.88
CA PHE A 107 -4.75 7.79 21.25
C PHE A 107 -5.00 9.05 22.06
N GLU A 108 -5.40 10.16 21.41
CA GLU A 108 -6.03 11.27 22.10
C GLU A 108 -7.27 10.66 22.75
N THR A 109 -7.14 10.37 24.05
CA THR A 109 -8.10 9.55 24.78
C THR A 109 -9.42 10.29 24.69
N LEU A 110 -10.32 9.82 23.82
CA LEU A 110 -11.69 10.32 23.79
C LEU A 110 -12.12 10.37 25.26
N PRO A 111 -12.47 11.55 25.79
CA PRO A 111 -12.82 11.67 27.19
C PRO A 111 -13.88 10.61 27.46
N LYS A 112 -13.58 9.70 28.39
CA LYS A 112 -14.45 8.58 28.72
C LYS A 112 -15.83 9.20 28.95
N ALA A 113 -16.79 8.87 28.08
CA ALA A 113 -18.09 9.54 28.11
C ALA A 113 -18.63 9.43 29.53
N HIS A 114 -18.79 10.58 30.20
CA HIS A 114 -19.33 10.59 31.54
C HIS A 114 -20.81 10.22 31.43
N ILE A 115 -21.12 8.95 31.63
CA ILE A 115 -22.48 8.46 31.69
C ILE A 115 -22.93 8.67 33.15
N PRO A 116 -23.75 9.69 33.45
CA PRO A 116 -24.26 9.87 34.79
C PRO A 116 -25.04 8.60 35.19
N PHE A 117 -24.89 8.17 36.45
CA PHE A 117 -25.58 7.01 37.01
C PHE A 117 -25.20 5.64 36.41
N GLN A 118 -24.03 5.50 35.78
CA GLN A 118 -23.58 4.21 35.22
C GLN A 118 -23.54 3.07 36.27
N GLU A 119 -23.25 3.38 37.52
CA GLU A 119 -23.20 2.42 38.63
C GLU A 119 -24.54 2.30 39.39
N TYR A 120 -25.56 3.08 39.03
CA TYR A 120 -26.86 3.00 39.67
C TYR A 120 -27.67 1.84 39.08
N SER A 121 -27.85 0.77 39.85
CA SER A 121 -28.90 -0.19 39.54
C SER A 121 -30.24 0.39 39.97
N PRO A 122 -31.21 0.52 39.05
CA PRO A 122 -32.53 1.00 39.41
C PRO A 122 -33.15 0.07 40.46
N PRO A 123 -33.80 0.62 41.50
CA PRO A 123 -34.46 -0.16 42.52
C PRO A 123 -35.56 -1.02 41.88
N THR A 124 -35.78 -2.19 42.46
CA THR A 124 -36.83 -3.10 42.01
C THR A 124 -38.19 -2.41 42.14
N LEU A 125 -38.87 -2.19 41.01
CA LEU A 125 -40.21 -1.61 40.96
C LEU A 125 -41.20 -2.58 41.61
N VAL A 126 -41.75 -2.20 42.75
CA VAL A 126 -42.80 -2.97 43.46
C VAL A 126 -44.17 -2.73 42.82
N SER A 127 -44.39 -1.55 42.26
CA SER A 127 -45.66 -1.16 41.63
C SER A 127 -45.41 -0.09 40.59
N ASP A 128 -46.20 -0.09 39.52
CA ASP A 128 -46.16 0.93 38.48
C ASP A 128 -47.01 2.14 38.91
N TYR A 129 -46.35 3.14 39.48
CA TYR A 129 -47.02 4.35 39.97
C TYR A 129 -47.64 5.18 38.84
N GLN A 130 -47.10 5.14 37.63
CA GLN A 130 -47.64 5.87 36.49
C GLN A 130 -49.01 5.31 36.12
N VAL A 131 -49.16 3.98 36.19
CA VAL A 131 -50.44 3.29 36.05
C VAL A 131 -51.34 3.53 37.26
N CYS A 132 -50.83 3.46 38.49
CA CYS A 132 -51.64 3.67 39.70
C CYS A 132 -52.25 5.07 39.80
N TYR A 133 -51.55 6.08 39.30
CA TYR A 133 -51.99 7.48 39.34
C TYR A 133 -52.46 8.00 37.98
N GLU A 134 -52.55 7.14 36.96
CA GLU A 134 -52.92 7.50 35.58
C GLU A 134 -52.12 8.72 35.05
N THR A 135 -50.83 8.79 35.40
CA THR A 135 -49.93 9.86 34.99
C THR A 135 -49.07 9.40 33.82
N PHE A 136 -49.50 9.74 32.62
CA PHE A 136 -48.74 9.47 31.39
C PHE A 136 -48.05 10.76 30.94
N LEU A 137 -46.78 10.65 30.56
CA LEU A 137 -46.09 11.72 29.85
C LEU A 137 -46.85 11.99 28.53
N ILE A 138 -47.29 13.24 28.33
CA ILE A 138 -47.89 13.72 27.07
C ILE A 138 -46.77 14.02 26.07
#